data_AF-A0A8B7E2J3-F1
#
_entry.id   AF-A0A8B7E2J3-F1
#
_cell.length_a   1.000
_cell.length_b   1.000
_cell.length_c   1.000
_cell.angle_alpha   90.00
_cell.angle_beta   90.00
_cell.angle_gamma   90.00
#
_symmetry.space_group_name_H-M   'P 1'
#
loop_
_entity.id
_entity.type
_entity.pdbx_description
1 polymer ?
#
loop_
_entity_poly.entity_id
_entity_poly.type
_entity_poly.pdbx_seq_one_letter_code
_entity_poly.pdbx_strand_id
1 'polypeptide(L)'
;DFSTRSISLDDCFSELMIQLKRKWEHSSHPYLFFNHDHITMTFFAFNIDFNGNLLDPDHRTIIKQGVMTRNLYVDLNRQMRGTEWGCLNTNYKSLPRSSKLDILCRVIGVDSFDPDPSYELTVDNVKKILAIHMRLRCGIPVVMMGETGCGKTKLIKFMCSLRAGKKEVQNMLLVKVHGGVTHQDILKRIEKAKQLAEENYKNHKLNTILFFDEANTSDAIGLIKEIMVDGRADGKPLGLSECGLEVIAACNPYKKHSAVMIKKLESAGLGYHVNSKSTYEKFGDIPLRQLVYRVHPLPNSMVSLVWDFGQLDSDTEEAYTRQITSRYVNEGKLPGDNLFFELIVCVLKESQVYMRKQEDECSFVSLRDVERALLVTSWFYKKMDLIINFTDNEV
;
A
#
# COMPACT_ATOMS: atom_id res chain seq x y z
N ASP A 1 -4.76 -10.50 14.75
CA ASP A 1 -4.13 -9.93 13.56
C ASP A 1 -3.90 -8.42 13.70
N PHE A 2 -4.95 -7.65 14.01
CA PHE A 2 -4.86 -6.18 14.10
C PHE A 2 -4.15 -5.60 15.34
N SER A 3 -4.24 -6.27 16.49
CA SER A 3 -3.85 -5.70 17.80
C SER A 3 -2.59 -6.29 18.41
N THR A 4 -1.99 -7.32 17.80
CA THR A 4 -0.88 -8.06 18.42
C THR A 4 0.33 -8.14 17.51
N ARG A 5 1.45 -7.59 18.01
CA ARG A 5 2.78 -8.12 17.75
C ARG A 5 3.31 -8.76 19.04
N SER A 6 3.73 -10.01 18.94
CA SER A 6 4.69 -10.63 19.86
C SER A 6 6.09 -10.18 19.45
N ILE A 7 6.57 -9.06 19.98
CA ILE A 7 7.99 -8.69 19.91
C ILE A 7 8.49 -8.71 21.36
N SER A 8 9.37 -9.65 21.69
CA SER A 8 10.22 -9.52 22.88
C SER A 8 11.23 -8.40 22.58
N LEU A 9 11.25 -7.39 23.44
CA LEU A 9 12.09 -6.18 23.30
C LEU A 9 13.52 -6.37 23.84
N ASP A 10 13.88 -7.59 24.22
CA ASP A 10 15.23 -7.92 24.69
C ASP A 10 16.05 -8.40 23.48
N ASP A 11 16.57 -7.45 22.71
CA ASP A 11 17.94 -7.50 22.17
C ASP A 11 18.23 -6.24 21.32
N CYS A 12 19.40 -5.68 21.56
CA CYS A 12 19.79 -4.33 21.19
C CYS A 12 19.86 -4.09 19.66
N PHE A 13 18.99 -3.22 19.15
CA PHE A 13 19.12 -2.24 18.03
C PHE A 13 19.96 -2.48 16.73
N SER A 14 20.78 -3.52 16.54
CA SER A 14 21.98 -3.33 15.71
C SER A 14 22.10 -4.01 14.34
N GLU A 15 21.22 -4.92 13.88
CA GLU A 15 21.39 -5.51 12.52
C GLU A 15 20.09 -5.58 11.69
N LEU A 16 19.72 -4.41 11.15
CA LEU A 16 18.39 -4.05 10.60
C LEU A 16 17.29 -4.22 11.66
N MET A 17 16.17 -3.50 11.54
CA MET A 17 14.92 -4.08 12.02
C MET A 17 14.72 -5.38 11.21
N ILE A 18 15.25 -6.50 11.70
CA ILE A 18 15.20 -7.84 11.15
C ILE A 18 13.79 -8.03 10.58
N GLN A 19 13.68 -8.00 9.24
CA GLN A 19 12.49 -8.27 8.42
C GLN A 19 11.21 -8.35 9.25
N LEU A 20 10.38 -7.30 9.33
CA LEU A 20 9.10 -7.35 10.05
C LEU A 20 8.48 -8.76 9.88
N LYS A 21 8.59 -9.64 10.90
CA LYS A 21 8.70 -11.11 10.73
C LYS A 21 7.47 -11.78 10.11
N ARG A 22 6.42 -11.01 9.84
CA ARG A 22 5.28 -11.41 9.03
C ARG A 22 5.23 -10.53 7.79
N LYS A 23 5.70 -11.07 6.69
CA LYS A 23 5.28 -10.61 5.37
C LYS A 23 3.77 -10.85 5.28
N TRP A 24 3.01 -9.79 5.04
CA TRP A 24 1.56 -9.83 4.88
C TRP A 24 1.11 -10.85 3.83
N GLU A 25 1.87 -11.00 2.76
CA GLU A 25 1.58 -11.95 1.69
C GLU A 25 1.69 -13.42 2.14
N HIS A 26 2.47 -13.71 3.19
CA HIS A 26 2.75 -15.06 3.66
C HIS A 26 2.02 -15.43 4.95
N SER A 27 1.15 -14.54 5.47
CA SER A 27 0.38 -14.79 6.69
C SER A 27 -1.08 -15.04 6.34
N SER A 28 -1.75 -15.94 7.07
CA SER A 28 -3.19 -16.10 6.93
C SER A 28 -3.92 -14.95 7.63
N HIS A 29 -4.91 -14.37 6.95
CA HIS A 29 -5.66 -13.19 7.39
C HIS A 29 -7.17 -13.47 7.49
N PRO A 30 -7.59 -14.37 8.40
CA PRO A 30 -8.99 -14.77 8.49
C PRO A 30 -9.83 -13.63 9.09
N TYR A 31 -10.66 -12.98 8.26
CA TYR A 31 -11.47 -11.84 8.70
C TYR A 31 -12.97 -12.10 8.62
N LEU A 32 -13.66 -11.88 9.74
CA LEU A 32 -15.11 -11.89 9.82
C LEU A 32 -15.59 -10.48 10.12
N PHE A 33 -16.37 -9.90 9.21
CA PHE A 33 -16.96 -8.58 9.38
C PHE A 33 -18.46 -8.69 9.61
N PHE A 34 -18.96 -7.93 10.56
CA PHE A 34 -20.38 -7.60 10.63
C PHE A 34 -20.60 -6.36 9.77
N ASN A 35 -21.43 -6.49 8.74
CA ASN A 35 -21.61 -5.44 7.75
C ASN A 35 -22.41 -4.27 8.31
N HIS A 36 -22.35 -3.14 7.62
CA HIS A 36 -23.02 -1.91 8.05
C HIS A 36 -24.56 -2.04 8.08
N ASP A 37 -25.12 -2.97 7.30
CA ASP A 37 -26.56 -3.25 7.30
C ASP A 37 -27.07 -3.91 8.59
N HIS A 38 -26.17 -4.29 9.50
CA HIS A 38 -26.46 -4.98 10.77
C HIS A 38 -27.19 -6.33 10.62
N ILE A 39 -27.28 -6.87 9.40
CA ILE A 39 -28.01 -8.10 9.08
C ILE A 39 -27.04 -9.15 8.54
N THR A 40 -26.07 -8.73 7.73
CA THR A 40 -25.20 -9.65 7.00
C THR A 40 -23.77 -9.67 7.54
N MET A 41 -23.06 -10.76 7.23
CA MET A 41 -21.67 -10.97 7.62
C MET A 41 -20.83 -11.30 6.40
N THR A 42 -19.57 -10.88 6.42
CA THR A 42 -18.59 -11.14 5.36
C THR A 42 -17.47 -12.00 5.91
N PHE A 43 -17.30 -13.21 5.37
CA PHE A 43 -16.21 -14.13 5.72
C PHE A 43 -15.13 -14.02 4.64
N PHE A 44 -13.98 -13.46 4.99
CA PHE A 44 -12.95 -13.08 4.05
C PHE A 44 -11.62 -13.78 4.34
N ALA A 45 -11.00 -14.33 3.30
CA ALA A 45 -9.68 -14.99 3.34
C ALA A 45 -9.56 -16.18 4.31
N PHE A 46 -10.64 -16.94 4.49
CA PHE A 46 -10.61 -18.25 5.13
C PHE A 46 -11.79 -19.13 4.71
N ASN A 47 -11.61 -20.44 4.88
CA ASN A 47 -12.67 -21.43 4.74
C ASN A 47 -12.97 -22.09 6.09
N ILE A 48 -14.18 -22.64 6.23
CA ILE A 48 -14.61 -23.50 7.33
C ILE A 48 -15.09 -24.83 6.76
N ASP A 49 -14.55 -25.95 7.25
CA ASP A 49 -15.03 -27.28 6.89
C ASP A 49 -16.27 -27.70 7.69
N PHE A 50 -16.86 -28.84 7.32
CA PHE A 50 -18.03 -29.40 8.02
C PHE A 50 -17.75 -29.78 9.48
N ASN A 51 -16.48 -29.94 9.88
CA ASN A 51 -16.09 -30.18 11.26
C ASN A 51 -15.90 -28.89 12.06
N GLY A 52 -16.10 -27.72 11.43
CA GLY A 52 -15.94 -26.42 12.06
C GLY A 52 -14.48 -26.00 12.19
N ASN A 53 -13.56 -26.54 11.40
CA ASN A 53 -12.17 -26.11 11.38
C ASN A 53 -11.97 -24.92 10.45
N LEU A 54 -11.23 -23.92 10.91
CA LEU A 54 -10.79 -22.77 10.14
C LEU A 54 -9.58 -23.16 9.28
N LEU A 55 -9.68 -22.93 7.97
CA LEU A 55 -8.71 -23.35 6.97
C LEU A 55 -8.18 -22.17 6.17
N ASP A 56 -6.90 -22.23 5.82
CA ASP A 56 -6.32 -21.36 4.81
C ASP A 56 -6.94 -21.69 3.44
N PRO A 57 -7.43 -20.69 2.68
CA PRO A 57 -8.17 -20.94 1.45
C PRO A 57 -7.29 -21.49 0.33
N ASP A 58 -5.98 -21.19 0.34
CA ASP A 58 -5.04 -21.56 -0.71
C ASP A 58 -4.39 -22.91 -0.41
N HIS A 59 -3.91 -23.09 0.82
CA HIS A 59 -3.18 -24.30 1.22
C HIS A 59 -4.05 -25.39 1.86
N ARG A 60 -5.29 -25.05 2.24
CA ARG A 60 -6.21 -25.92 3.01
C ARG A 60 -5.60 -26.43 4.32
N THR A 61 -4.63 -25.70 4.86
CA THR A 61 -4.03 -25.99 6.17
C THR A 61 -4.97 -25.51 7.26
N ILE A 62 -5.07 -26.28 8.35
CA ILE A 62 -5.93 -25.90 9.49
C ILE A 62 -5.22 -24.78 10.26
N ILE A 63 -5.81 -23.59 10.22
CA ILE A 63 -5.38 -22.42 11.00
C ILE A 63 -5.83 -22.59 12.45
N LYS A 64 -7.07 -23.04 12.67
CA LYS A 64 -7.64 -23.25 14.01
C LYS A 64 -8.73 -24.32 13.99
N GLN A 65 -8.65 -25.28 14.91
CA GLN A 65 -9.65 -26.35 15.02
C GLN A 65 -10.89 -25.89 15.78
N GLY A 66 -12.06 -26.42 15.41
CA GLY A 66 -13.31 -26.29 16.17
C GLY A 66 -13.76 -24.87 16.44
N VAL A 67 -13.66 -23.95 15.47
CA VAL A 67 -14.12 -22.56 15.62
C VAL A 67 -15.65 -22.43 15.67
N MET A 68 -16.37 -23.44 15.19
CA MET A 68 -17.83 -23.53 15.33
C MET A 68 -18.32 -24.98 15.37
N THR A 69 -19.53 -25.19 15.87
CA THR A 69 -20.19 -26.51 15.88
C THR A 69 -20.77 -26.85 14.50
N ARG A 70 -21.00 -28.15 14.24
CA ARG A 70 -21.65 -28.61 13.01
C ARG A 70 -23.05 -28.01 12.82
N ASN A 71 -23.81 -27.88 13.90
CA ASN A 71 -25.15 -27.28 13.87
C ASN A 71 -25.07 -25.82 13.42
N LEU A 72 -24.14 -25.04 13.99
CA LEU A 72 -23.94 -23.65 13.59
C LEU A 72 -23.50 -23.53 12.12
N TYR A 73 -22.61 -24.40 11.64
CA TYR A 73 -22.20 -24.43 10.23
C TYR A 73 -23.38 -24.68 9.28
N VAL A 74 -24.26 -25.64 9.62
CA VAL A 74 -25.45 -25.95 8.83
C VAL A 74 -26.46 -24.79 8.87
N ASP A 75 -26.69 -24.20 10.05
CA ASP A 75 -27.62 -23.09 10.21
C ASP A 75 -27.16 -21.83 9.47
N LEU A 76 -25.87 -21.48 9.54
CA LEU A 76 -25.30 -20.37 8.78
C LEU A 76 -25.42 -20.62 7.28
N ASN A 77 -25.06 -21.82 6.81
CA ASN A 77 -25.25 -22.18 5.41
C ASN A 77 -26.71 -22.08 4.98
N ARG A 78 -27.66 -22.49 5.83
CA ARG A 78 -29.10 -22.37 5.51
C ARG A 78 -29.55 -20.92 5.43
N GLN A 79 -29.13 -20.07 6.36
CA GLN A 79 -29.46 -18.65 6.35
C GLN A 79 -28.84 -17.91 5.15
N MET A 80 -27.69 -18.38 4.67
CA MET A 80 -26.96 -17.78 3.55
C MET A 80 -27.40 -18.35 2.19
N ARG A 81 -28.08 -19.50 2.13
CA ARG A 81 -28.62 -20.09 0.90
C ARG A 81 -29.69 -19.19 0.28
N GLY A 82 -29.58 -18.96 -1.03
CA GLY A 82 -30.55 -18.14 -1.79
C GLY A 82 -30.27 -16.63 -1.75
N THR A 83 -29.24 -16.20 -1.01
CA THR A 83 -28.64 -14.87 -1.25
C THR A 83 -27.72 -14.98 -2.47
N GLU A 84 -27.60 -13.92 -3.28
CA GLU A 84 -26.61 -13.86 -4.39
C GLU A 84 -25.14 -13.98 -3.90
N TRP A 85 -24.92 -14.05 -2.59
CA TRP A 85 -23.68 -13.69 -1.92
C TRP A 85 -23.11 -14.79 -1.02
N GLY A 86 -23.42 -16.07 -1.30
CA GLY A 86 -23.03 -17.25 -0.51
C GLY A 86 -21.73 -17.05 0.29
N CYS A 87 -21.87 -16.91 1.61
CA CYS A 87 -20.89 -16.15 2.39
C CYS A 87 -19.79 -17.02 3.01
N LEU A 88 -20.06 -18.31 3.21
CA LEU A 88 -19.04 -19.26 3.67
C LEU A 88 -18.24 -19.79 2.48
N ASN A 89 -16.93 -19.88 2.65
CA ASN A 89 -16.00 -20.50 1.70
C ASN A 89 -16.01 -19.87 0.30
N THR A 90 -16.34 -18.58 0.21
CA THR A 90 -16.36 -17.83 -1.06
C THR A 90 -14.97 -17.83 -1.69
N ASN A 91 -14.87 -18.24 -2.96
CA ASN A 91 -13.62 -18.16 -3.71
C ASN A 91 -13.44 -16.74 -4.30
N TYR A 92 -12.79 -15.87 -3.54
CA TYR A 92 -12.53 -14.49 -3.93
C TYR A 92 -11.67 -14.34 -5.19
N LYS A 93 -10.83 -15.33 -5.52
CA LYS A 93 -9.96 -15.30 -6.71
C LYS A 93 -10.77 -15.39 -8.00
N SER A 94 -11.87 -16.14 -8.00
CA SER A 94 -12.75 -16.30 -9.16
C SER A 94 -13.86 -15.23 -9.25
N LEU A 95 -14.00 -14.37 -8.24
CA LEU A 95 -15.06 -13.36 -8.27
C LEU A 95 -14.78 -12.26 -9.32
N PRO A 96 -15.81 -11.81 -10.04
CA PRO A 96 -15.69 -10.64 -10.89
C PRO A 96 -15.44 -9.38 -10.04
N ARG A 97 -14.90 -8.34 -10.68
CA ARG A 97 -14.59 -7.06 -10.04
C ARG A 97 -15.81 -6.45 -9.34
N SER A 98 -16.97 -6.46 -9.98
CA SER A 98 -18.23 -5.93 -9.42
C SER A 98 -18.56 -6.57 -8.08
N SER A 99 -18.53 -7.90 -8.00
CA SER A 99 -18.78 -8.61 -6.73
C SER A 99 -17.74 -8.30 -5.65
N LYS A 100 -16.46 -8.10 -6.02
CA LYS A 100 -15.43 -7.65 -5.06
C LYS A 100 -15.72 -6.25 -4.53
N LEU A 101 -16.18 -5.33 -5.39
CA LEU A 101 -16.61 -3.99 -5.01
C LEU A 101 -17.84 -4.03 -4.10
N ASP A 102 -18.86 -4.83 -4.43
CA ASP A 102 -20.06 -4.97 -3.62
C ASP A 102 -19.73 -5.44 -2.20
N ILE A 103 -18.79 -6.39 -2.07
CA ILE A 103 -18.31 -6.86 -0.76
C ILE A 103 -17.59 -5.74 0.00
N LEU A 104 -16.70 -4.99 -0.65
CA LEU A 104 -16.01 -3.86 -0.01
C LEU A 104 -16.99 -2.78 0.44
N CYS A 105 -17.88 -2.34 -0.45
CA CYS A 105 -18.88 -1.32 -0.18
C CYS A 105 -19.80 -1.73 0.99
N ARG A 106 -20.22 -3.00 1.04
CA ARG A 106 -21.06 -3.54 2.11
C ARG A 106 -20.36 -3.55 3.48
N VAL A 107 -19.09 -3.93 3.52
CA VAL A 107 -18.32 -3.91 4.78
C VAL A 107 -18.07 -2.47 5.24
N ILE A 108 -17.75 -1.58 4.29
CA ILE A 108 -17.47 -0.15 4.55
C ILE A 108 -18.75 0.61 4.95
N GLY A 109 -19.90 0.21 4.43
CA GLY A 109 -21.19 0.86 4.64
C GLY A 109 -21.49 1.98 3.65
N VAL A 110 -21.16 1.77 2.37
CA VAL A 110 -21.45 2.69 1.27
C VAL A 110 -22.18 1.97 0.13
N ASP A 111 -22.84 2.73 -0.73
CA ASP A 111 -23.46 2.17 -1.94
C ASP A 111 -22.41 1.58 -2.88
N SER A 112 -22.82 0.59 -3.69
CA SER A 112 -21.94 -0.03 -4.67
C SER A 112 -21.47 0.99 -5.71
N PHE A 113 -20.15 1.10 -5.84
CA PHE A 113 -19.53 2.16 -6.63
C PHE A 113 -18.09 1.77 -7.01
N ASP A 114 -17.72 1.98 -8.27
CA ASP A 114 -16.33 1.84 -8.73
C ASP A 114 -15.66 3.22 -8.83
N PRO A 115 -14.78 3.58 -7.87
CA PRO A 115 -14.12 4.88 -7.89
C PRO A 115 -13.10 5.02 -9.01
N ASP A 116 -12.45 3.92 -9.39
CA ASP A 116 -11.38 3.91 -10.38
C ASP A 116 -11.31 2.53 -11.07
N PRO A 117 -11.97 2.38 -12.23
CA PRO A 117 -11.93 1.16 -13.03
C PRO A 117 -10.52 0.78 -13.51
N SER A 118 -9.58 1.73 -13.48
CA SER A 118 -8.17 1.54 -13.87
C SER A 118 -7.27 1.12 -12.72
N TYR A 119 -7.82 0.83 -11.54
CA TYR A 119 -7.07 0.26 -10.42
C TYR A 119 -7.29 -1.25 -10.35
N GLU A 120 -6.23 -2.05 -10.42
CA GLU A 120 -6.34 -3.52 -10.30
C GLU A 120 -6.80 -3.95 -8.89
N LEU A 121 -8.00 -4.56 -8.81
CA LEU A 121 -8.63 -4.97 -7.56
C LEU A 121 -8.40 -6.47 -7.30
N THR A 122 -7.15 -6.79 -6.96
CA THR A 122 -6.76 -8.15 -6.55
C THR A 122 -7.39 -8.51 -5.19
N VAL A 123 -7.45 -9.81 -4.86
CA VAL A 123 -7.90 -10.28 -3.55
C VAL A 123 -7.01 -9.71 -2.44
N ASP A 124 -5.71 -9.56 -2.69
CA ASP A 124 -4.78 -8.97 -1.74
C ASP A 124 -5.07 -7.47 -1.51
N ASN A 125 -5.39 -6.71 -2.56
CA ASN A 125 -5.80 -5.31 -2.42
C ASN A 125 -7.11 -5.18 -1.64
N VAL A 126 -8.10 -6.04 -1.89
CA VAL A 126 -9.35 -6.11 -1.10
C VAL A 126 -9.03 -6.37 0.37
N LYS A 127 -8.20 -7.38 0.66
CA LYS A 127 -7.73 -7.72 2.02
C LYS A 127 -7.07 -6.51 2.69
N LYS A 128 -6.18 -5.82 1.98
CA LYS A 128 -5.46 -4.64 2.47
C LYS A 128 -6.42 -3.49 2.79
N ILE A 129 -7.36 -3.19 1.89
CA ILE A 129 -8.38 -2.15 2.10
C ILE A 129 -9.22 -2.45 3.34
N LEU A 130 -9.72 -3.68 3.48
CA LEU A 130 -10.54 -4.09 4.64
C LEU A 130 -9.76 -3.99 5.95
N ALA A 131 -8.50 -4.38 5.95
CA ALA A 131 -7.63 -4.29 7.11
C ALA A 131 -7.33 -2.85 7.53
N ILE A 132 -7.08 -1.95 6.57
CA ILE A 132 -6.90 -0.51 6.84
C ILE A 132 -8.21 0.07 7.39
N HIS A 133 -9.34 -0.19 6.73
CA HIS A 133 -10.65 0.27 7.16
C HIS A 133 -10.95 -0.14 8.60
N MET A 134 -10.69 -1.40 8.98
CA MET A 134 -10.92 -1.85 10.35
C MET A 134 -10.00 -1.22 11.37
N ARG A 135 -8.71 -1.03 11.05
CA ARG A 135 -7.80 -0.31 11.96
C ARG A 135 -8.31 1.10 12.24
N LEU A 136 -8.71 1.83 11.20
CA LEU A 136 -9.30 3.16 11.33
C LEU A 136 -10.58 3.13 12.17
N ARG A 137 -11.49 2.19 11.88
CA ARG A 137 -12.74 2.01 12.64
C ARG A 137 -12.51 1.71 14.12
N CYS A 138 -11.44 1.00 14.45
CA CYS A 138 -11.06 0.66 15.82
C CYS A 138 -10.15 1.71 16.48
N GLY A 139 -9.83 2.83 15.82
CA GLY A 139 -8.92 3.85 16.35
C GLY A 139 -7.46 3.38 16.47
N ILE A 140 -7.06 2.34 15.73
CA ILE A 140 -5.69 1.83 15.70
C ILE A 140 -4.92 2.60 14.62
N PRO A 141 -3.77 3.22 14.95
CA PRO A 141 -3.03 3.98 13.94
C PRO A 141 -2.51 3.09 12.80
N VAL A 142 -2.57 3.62 11.58
CA VAL A 142 -2.20 2.88 10.37
C VAL A 142 -0.84 3.36 9.85
N VAL A 143 0.19 2.54 10.05
CA VAL A 143 1.54 2.78 9.53
C VAL A 143 1.88 1.65 8.56
N MET A 144 1.98 1.95 7.28
CA MET A 144 2.33 0.99 6.23
C MET A 144 3.81 1.16 5.88
N MET A 145 4.55 0.07 5.75
CA MET A 145 5.93 0.08 5.26
C MET A 145 6.03 -0.78 4.01
N GLY A 146 6.69 -0.31 2.98
CA GLY A 146 6.92 -1.11 1.76
C GLY A 146 7.72 -0.33 0.73
N GLU A 147 8.19 -1.00 -0.32
CA GLU A 147 9.04 -0.36 -1.33
C GLU A 147 8.33 0.79 -2.07
N THR A 148 9.10 1.73 -2.59
CA THR A 148 8.57 2.75 -3.50
C THR A 148 7.96 2.10 -4.73
N GLY A 149 6.77 2.54 -5.13
CA GLY A 149 6.09 2.00 -6.32
C GLY A 149 5.32 0.69 -6.11
N CYS A 150 5.25 0.14 -4.89
CA CYS A 150 4.43 -1.04 -4.58
C CYS A 150 2.91 -0.77 -4.48
N GLY A 151 2.45 0.44 -4.83
CA GLY A 151 1.02 0.76 -4.90
C GLY A 151 0.37 1.34 -3.63
N LYS A 152 1.08 1.55 -2.51
CA LYS A 152 0.53 2.13 -1.25
C LYS A 152 -0.36 3.35 -1.49
N THR A 153 0.19 4.38 -2.14
CA THR A 153 -0.51 5.65 -2.41
C THR A 153 -1.74 5.44 -3.31
N LYS A 154 -1.67 4.54 -4.29
CA LYS A 154 -2.82 4.21 -5.16
C LYS A 154 -3.91 3.47 -4.38
N LEU A 155 -3.54 2.52 -3.51
CA LEU A 155 -4.48 1.79 -2.66
C LEU A 155 -5.22 2.71 -1.70
N ILE A 156 -4.50 3.62 -1.01
CA ILE A 156 -5.16 4.60 -0.11
C ILE A 156 -6.09 5.51 -0.89
N LYS A 157 -5.66 6.04 -2.04
CA LYS A 157 -6.53 6.85 -2.91
C LYS A 157 -7.80 6.10 -3.30
N PHE A 158 -7.66 4.86 -3.77
CA PHE A 158 -8.79 4.01 -4.13
C PHE A 158 -9.75 3.81 -2.95
N MET A 159 -9.22 3.45 -1.77
CA MET A 159 -10.02 3.29 -0.55
C MET A 159 -10.74 4.58 -0.15
N CYS A 160 -10.06 5.73 -0.18
CA CYS A 160 -10.66 7.03 0.15
C CYS A 160 -11.82 7.34 -0.79
N SER A 161 -11.59 7.22 -2.11
CA SER A 161 -12.64 7.44 -3.11
C SER A 161 -13.79 6.45 -2.99
N LEU A 162 -13.51 5.20 -2.60
CA LEU A 162 -14.54 4.20 -2.31
C LEU A 162 -15.39 4.62 -1.09
N ARG A 163 -14.75 4.99 0.03
CA ARG A 163 -15.42 5.47 1.25
C ARG A 163 -16.25 6.73 1.02
N ALA A 164 -15.85 7.57 0.06
CA ALA A 164 -16.63 8.75 -0.29
C ALA A 164 -17.96 8.41 -0.97
N GLY A 165 -18.08 7.22 -1.57
CA GLY A 165 -19.27 6.74 -2.28
C GLY A 165 -19.62 7.52 -3.56
N LYS A 166 -18.93 8.63 -3.85
CA LYS A 166 -19.17 9.52 -4.99
C LYS A 166 -17.85 10.11 -5.49
N LYS A 167 -17.73 10.29 -6.81
CA LYS A 167 -16.47 10.76 -7.46
C LYS A 167 -16.03 12.17 -7.07
N GLU A 168 -16.98 13.03 -6.71
CA GLU A 168 -16.74 14.47 -6.57
C GLU A 168 -16.24 14.88 -5.17
N VAL A 169 -16.34 13.99 -4.18
CA VAL A 169 -16.01 14.32 -2.80
C VAL A 169 -14.53 14.03 -2.52
N GLN A 170 -13.76 15.08 -2.27
CA GLN A 170 -12.36 14.95 -1.85
C GLN A 170 -12.30 14.70 -0.33
N ASN A 171 -12.03 13.47 0.07
CA ASN A 171 -11.87 13.07 1.48
C ASN A 171 -10.45 12.64 1.85
N MET A 172 -9.44 13.07 1.07
CA MET A 172 -8.04 12.78 1.35
C MET A 172 -7.16 13.99 1.11
N LEU A 173 -6.27 14.28 2.06
CA LEU A 173 -5.16 15.21 1.92
C LEU A 173 -3.84 14.43 1.90
N LEU A 174 -3.13 14.45 0.77
CA LEU A 174 -1.82 13.81 0.61
C LEU A 174 -0.69 14.78 0.99
N VAL A 175 0.18 14.35 1.90
CA VAL A 175 1.41 15.05 2.27
C VAL A 175 2.61 14.19 1.88
N LYS A 176 3.36 14.63 0.87
CA LYS A 176 4.64 13.99 0.52
C LYS A 176 5.72 14.53 1.45
N VAL A 177 6.20 13.70 2.36
CA VAL A 177 7.29 14.04 3.27
C VAL A 177 8.62 13.86 2.53
N HIS A 178 9.55 14.78 2.75
CA HIS A 178 10.93 14.71 2.28
C HIS A 178 11.81 15.45 3.29
N GLY A 179 13.14 15.32 3.19
CA GLY A 179 14.08 15.91 4.17
C GLY A 179 14.09 17.43 4.28
N GLY A 180 13.26 18.14 3.50
CA GLY A 180 13.04 19.59 3.62
C GLY A 180 11.72 19.97 4.28
N VAL A 181 10.87 18.99 4.62
CA VAL A 181 9.60 19.24 5.32
C VAL A 181 9.89 19.51 6.78
N THR A 182 9.49 20.70 7.25
CA THR A 182 9.71 21.13 8.63
C THR A 182 8.55 20.76 9.54
N HIS A 183 8.78 20.85 10.86
CA HIS A 183 7.74 20.71 11.87
C HIS A 183 6.55 21.67 11.62
N GLN A 184 6.82 22.93 11.28
CA GLN A 184 5.78 23.92 11.00
C GLN A 184 4.96 23.60 9.74
N ASP A 185 5.58 22.99 8.73
CA ASP A 185 4.85 22.59 7.51
C ASP A 185 3.82 21.51 7.82
N ILE A 186 4.17 20.53 8.66
CA ILE A 186 3.26 19.47 9.10
C ILE A 186 2.08 20.08 9.87
N LEU A 187 2.32 20.99 10.82
CA LEU A 187 1.26 21.67 11.56
C LEU A 187 0.29 22.41 10.63
N LYS A 188 0.81 23.15 9.63
CA LYS A 188 -0.03 23.81 8.61
C LYS A 188 -0.86 22.81 7.79
N ARG A 189 -0.32 21.63 7.50
CA ARG A 189 -1.08 20.58 6.77
C ARG A 189 -2.18 19.98 7.64
N ILE A 190 -1.96 19.82 8.94
CA ILE A 190 -2.99 19.33 9.86
C ILE A 190 -4.15 20.31 9.93
N GLU A 191 -3.89 21.60 10.12
CA GLU A 191 -4.97 22.59 10.20
C GLU A 191 -5.81 22.62 8.90
N LYS A 192 -5.16 22.54 7.74
CA LYS A 192 -5.86 22.38 6.45
C LYS A 192 -6.67 21.09 6.38
N ALA A 193 -6.14 19.99 6.89
CA ALA A 193 -6.85 18.72 6.92
C ALA A 193 -8.06 18.75 7.87
N LYS A 194 -7.95 19.45 9.01
CA LYS A 194 -9.05 19.63 9.96
C LYS A 194 -10.20 20.43 9.33
N GLN A 195 -9.89 21.53 8.65
CA GLN A 195 -10.90 22.31 7.92
C GLN A 195 -11.66 21.44 6.90
N LEU A 196 -10.92 20.69 6.07
CA LEU A 196 -11.52 19.76 5.11
C LEU A 196 -12.36 18.67 5.81
N ALA A 197 -11.90 18.16 6.95
CA ALA A 197 -12.60 17.14 7.72
C ALA A 197 -13.93 17.66 8.28
N GLU A 198 -13.95 18.86 8.85
CA GLU A 198 -15.16 19.50 9.36
C GLU A 198 -16.19 19.74 8.26
N GLU A 199 -15.75 20.24 7.10
CA GLU A 199 -16.62 20.45 5.93
C GLU A 199 -17.22 19.13 5.42
N ASN A 200 -16.39 18.10 5.23
CA ASN A 200 -16.82 16.79 4.76
C ASN A 200 -17.76 16.11 5.77
N TYR A 201 -17.47 16.23 7.06
CA TYR A 201 -18.31 15.63 8.10
C TYR A 201 -19.66 16.34 8.20
N LYS A 202 -19.67 17.68 8.10
CA LYS A 202 -20.91 18.48 8.12
C LYS A 202 -21.80 18.17 6.92
N ASN A 203 -21.23 18.11 5.72
CA ASN A 203 -21.98 17.99 4.47
C ASN A 203 -22.32 16.54 4.09
N HIS A 204 -21.49 15.57 4.49
CA HIS A 204 -21.56 14.19 4.00
C HIS A 204 -21.47 13.13 5.09
N LYS A 205 -21.29 13.50 6.38
CA LYS A 205 -21.02 12.55 7.48
C LYS A 205 -19.83 11.62 7.18
N LEU A 206 -18.84 12.17 6.47
CA LEU A 206 -17.68 11.45 5.96
C LEU A 206 -16.41 11.90 6.66
N ASN A 207 -15.65 10.95 7.20
CA ASN A 207 -14.32 11.22 7.74
C ASN A 207 -13.32 11.51 6.60
N THR A 208 -12.38 12.42 6.88
CA THR A 208 -11.28 12.76 5.97
C THR A 208 -9.99 12.08 6.40
N ILE A 209 -9.17 11.67 5.44
CA ILE A 209 -7.87 11.05 5.69
C ILE A 209 -6.74 12.04 5.40
N LEU A 210 -5.90 12.31 6.39
CA LEU A 210 -4.58 12.89 6.21
C LEU A 210 -3.57 11.76 5.97
N PHE A 211 -3.00 11.69 4.77
CA PHE A 211 -2.06 10.66 4.40
C PHE A 211 -0.64 11.21 4.25
N PHE A 212 0.25 10.83 5.15
CA PHE A 212 1.68 11.11 5.08
C PHE A 212 2.39 10.03 4.25
N ASP A 213 2.81 10.38 3.04
CA ASP A 213 3.61 9.50 2.18
C ASP A 213 5.09 9.74 2.42
N GLU A 214 5.87 8.67 2.45
CA GLU A 214 7.31 8.68 2.75
C GLU A 214 7.64 9.35 4.11
N ALA A 215 6.79 9.13 5.12
CA ALA A 215 6.79 9.83 6.41
C ALA A 215 8.13 9.81 7.16
N ASN A 216 8.92 8.75 7.01
CA ASN A 216 10.21 8.59 7.67
C ASN A 216 11.39 9.24 6.93
N THR A 217 11.17 10.06 5.91
CA THR A 217 12.24 10.77 5.17
C THR A 217 12.63 12.14 5.76
N SER A 218 11.92 12.58 6.81
CA SER A 218 12.19 13.81 7.54
C SER A 218 12.44 13.50 9.02
N ASP A 219 13.19 14.37 9.69
CA ASP A 219 13.40 14.37 11.13
C ASP A 219 12.10 14.66 11.92
N ALA A 220 11.07 15.21 11.25
CA ALA A 220 9.76 15.46 11.82
C ALA A 220 8.91 14.19 12.05
N ILE A 221 9.47 12.98 11.86
CA ILE A 221 8.80 11.71 12.17
C ILE A 221 8.36 11.62 13.65
N GLY A 222 9.06 12.31 14.55
CA GLY A 222 8.65 12.44 15.96
C GLY A 222 7.30 13.13 16.13
N LEU A 223 7.07 14.23 15.41
CA LEU A 223 5.80 14.95 15.40
C LEU A 223 4.70 14.09 14.74
N ILE A 224 5.01 13.39 13.63
CA ILE A 224 4.05 12.48 12.99
C ILE A 224 3.61 11.36 13.96
N LYS A 225 4.54 10.82 14.75
CA LYS A 225 4.21 9.90 15.84
C LYS A 225 3.25 10.53 16.83
N GLU A 226 3.55 11.75 17.32
CA GLU A 226 2.74 12.43 18.33
C GLU A 226 1.29 12.58 17.85
N ILE A 227 1.13 12.97 16.59
CA ILE A 227 -0.17 13.13 15.94
C ILE A 227 -0.92 11.81 15.86
N MET A 228 -0.26 10.77 15.34
CA MET A 228 -0.90 9.49 15.04
C MET A 228 -1.18 8.64 16.27
N VAL A 229 -0.26 8.64 17.25
CA VAL A 229 -0.29 7.73 18.39
C VAL A 229 -0.86 8.42 19.63
N ASP A 230 -0.47 9.68 19.88
CA ASP A 230 -0.84 10.39 21.09
C ASP A 230 -2.03 11.33 20.89
N GLY A 231 -2.44 11.58 19.64
CA GLY A 231 -3.51 12.51 19.29
C GLY A 231 -3.16 13.97 19.60
N ARG A 232 -1.87 14.31 19.60
CA ARG A 232 -1.33 15.61 20.03
C ARG A 232 -0.35 16.19 19.01
N ALA A 233 -0.10 17.48 19.12
CA ALA A 233 1.03 18.16 18.49
C ALA A 233 1.58 19.21 19.45
N ASP A 234 2.90 19.22 19.65
CA ASP A 234 3.59 20.10 20.59
C ASP A 234 2.97 20.05 22.00
N GLY A 235 2.59 18.84 22.43
CA GLY A 235 1.96 18.55 23.71
C GLY A 235 0.46 18.88 23.80
N LYS A 236 -0.13 19.53 22.78
CA LYS A 236 -1.53 19.97 22.80
C LYS A 236 -2.46 18.95 22.11
N PRO A 237 -3.62 18.61 22.70
CA PRO A 237 -4.62 17.77 22.04
C PRO A 237 -5.08 18.37 20.71
N LEU A 238 -5.21 17.53 19.68
CA LEU A 238 -5.59 17.97 18.34
C LEU A 238 -7.09 17.90 18.06
N GLY A 239 -7.85 17.10 18.83
CA GLY A 239 -9.29 16.90 18.60
C GLY A 239 -9.60 16.21 17.25
N LEU A 240 -8.70 15.35 16.74
CA LEU A 240 -8.83 14.77 15.40
C LEU A 240 -10.15 14.01 15.19
N SER A 241 -10.56 13.22 16.18
CA SER A 241 -11.82 12.47 16.12
C SER A 241 -13.05 13.37 16.14
N GLU A 242 -12.98 14.54 16.78
CA GLU A 242 -14.09 15.49 16.91
C GLU A 242 -14.42 16.15 15.58
N CYS A 243 -13.39 16.41 14.75
CA CYS A 243 -13.56 16.93 13.40
C CYS A 243 -13.67 15.85 12.31
N GLY A 244 -13.64 14.56 12.67
CA GLY A 244 -13.70 13.46 11.69
C GLY A 244 -12.43 13.29 10.87
N LEU A 245 -11.26 13.64 11.42
CA LEU A 245 -9.96 13.48 10.77
C LEU A 245 -9.26 12.20 11.23
N GLU A 246 -8.90 11.36 10.26
CA GLU A 246 -8.12 10.14 10.43
C GLU A 246 -6.73 10.30 9.81
N VAL A 247 -5.71 9.64 10.35
CA VAL A 247 -4.32 9.78 9.89
C VAL A 247 -3.73 8.44 9.50
N ILE A 248 -3.08 8.41 8.34
CA ILE A 248 -2.36 7.25 7.81
C ILE A 248 -0.94 7.69 7.46
N ALA A 249 0.05 6.82 7.71
CA ALA A 249 1.42 7.04 7.25
C ALA A 249 1.92 5.87 6.39
N ALA A 250 2.68 6.19 5.34
CA ALA A 250 3.49 5.26 4.60
C ALA A 250 4.97 5.56 4.82
N CYS A 251 5.76 4.54 5.10
CA CYS A 251 7.20 4.62 5.36
C CYS A 251 7.98 3.79 4.35
N ASN A 252 9.18 4.23 4.03
CA ASN A 252 10.12 3.46 3.23
C ASN A 252 10.86 2.45 4.14
N PRO A 253 11.22 1.27 3.62
CA PRO A 253 11.91 0.25 4.40
C PRO A 253 13.36 0.65 4.70
N TYR A 254 13.92 0.07 5.76
CA TYR A 254 15.32 0.22 6.11
C TYR A 254 16.16 -0.79 5.32
N LYS A 255 16.81 -0.35 4.24
CA LYS A 255 17.71 -1.20 3.45
C LYS A 255 19.07 -0.55 3.29
N LYS A 256 20.13 -1.34 3.51
CA LYS A 256 21.52 -0.90 3.37
C LYS A 256 22.05 -1.24 1.98
N HIS A 257 22.86 -0.36 1.40
CA HIS A 257 23.60 -0.67 0.18
C HIS A 257 24.61 -1.81 0.39
N SER A 258 24.96 -2.51 -0.69
CA SER A 258 26.04 -3.50 -0.66
C SER A 258 27.38 -2.83 -0.32
N ALA A 259 28.30 -3.58 0.28
CA ALA A 259 29.62 -3.05 0.64
C ALA A 259 30.38 -2.50 -0.58
N VAL A 260 30.20 -3.11 -1.75
CA VAL A 260 30.78 -2.65 -3.03
C VAL A 260 30.21 -1.28 -3.41
N MET A 261 28.90 -1.10 -3.31
CA MET A 261 28.25 0.17 -3.64
C MET A 261 28.60 1.27 -2.63
N ILE A 262 28.68 0.94 -1.33
CA ILE A 262 29.14 1.90 -0.31
C ILE A 262 30.55 2.39 -0.64
N LYS A 263 31.48 1.48 -0.98
CA LYS A 263 32.83 1.87 -1.40
C LYS A 263 32.79 2.76 -2.65
N LYS A 264 31.97 2.42 -3.65
CA LYS A 264 31.79 3.24 -4.86
C LYS A 264 31.29 4.65 -4.51
N LEU A 265 30.22 4.75 -3.73
CA LEU A 265 29.64 6.03 -3.28
C LEU A 265 30.69 6.86 -2.52
N GLU A 266 31.42 6.25 -1.59
CA GLU A 266 32.47 6.94 -0.82
C GLU A 266 33.68 7.34 -1.67
N SER A 267 33.93 6.65 -2.79
CA SER A 267 35.01 6.93 -3.74
C SER A 267 34.64 7.86 -4.90
N ALA A 268 33.34 8.07 -5.15
CA ALA A 268 32.85 8.86 -6.28
C ALA A 268 32.69 10.35 -5.90
N GLY A 269 33.44 11.23 -6.55
CA GLY A 269 33.44 12.69 -6.35
C GLY A 269 34.59 13.22 -5.49
N LEU A 270 34.70 14.56 -5.36
CA LEU A 270 35.55 15.22 -4.37
C LEU A 270 35.10 14.69 -3.00
N GLY A 271 35.88 13.79 -2.41
CA GLY A 271 35.48 12.94 -1.28
C GLY A 271 34.63 13.64 -0.22
N TYR A 272 33.65 12.93 0.33
CA TYR A 272 32.79 13.45 1.38
C TYR A 272 33.62 14.15 2.46
N HIS A 273 33.40 15.46 2.65
CA HIS A 273 34.16 16.31 3.58
C HIS A 273 34.04 15.86 5.05
N VAL A 274 33.16 14.90 5.34
CA VAL A 274 32.92 14.36 6.68
C VAL A 274 33.07 12.85 6.65
N ASN A 275 34.02 12.38 7.46
CA ASN A 275 34.33 10.97 7.67
C ASN A 275 33.05 10.22 8.12
N SER A 276 32.86 8.97 7.68
CA SER A 276 31.64 8.20 7.98
C SER A 276 31.40 8.05 9.50
N LYS A 277 32.49 8.02 10.29
CA LYS A 277 32.44 7.99 11.76
C LYS A 277 31.97 9.31 12.39
N SER A 278 32.13 10.47 11.75
CA SER A 278 31.80 11.80 12.28
C SER A 278 30.51 12.41 11.71
N THR A 279 29.73 11.66 10.95
CA THR A 279 28.46 12.14 10.39
C THR A 279 27.37 12.20 11.48
N TYR A 280 26.68 13.33 11.63
CA TYR A 280 25.60 13.51 12.64
C TYR A 280 24.32 12.72 12.29
N GLU A 281 24.04 12.53 11.00
CA GLU A 281 22.87 11.80 10.53
C GLU A 281 23.14 10.28 10.46
N LYS A 282 22.73 9.56 11.50
CA LYS A 282 22.88 8.12 11.60
C LYS A 282 21.59 7.43 12.04
N PHE A 283 21.42 6.20 11.59
CA PHE A 283 20.51 5.21 12.12
C PHE A 283 21.34 4.21 12.94
N GLY A 284 21.32 4.35 14.27
CA GLY A 284 22.29 3.66 15.13
C GLY A 284 23.72 4.04 14.74
N ASP A 285 24.54 3.06 14.37
CA ASP A 285 25.91 3.27 13.88
C ASP A 285 26.02 3.45 12.36
N ILE A 286 24.91 3.34 11.63
CA ILE A 286 24.88 3.38 10.16
C ILE A 286 24.59 4.81 9.68
N PRO A 287 25.50 5.49 8.97
CA PRO A 287 25.22 6.77 8.34
C PRO A 287 24.06 6.66 7.35
N LEU A 288 23.13 7.63 7.35
CA LEU A 288 21.94 7.57 6.49
C LEU A 288 22.27 7.45 5.00
N ARG A 289 23.42 7.98 4.57
CA ARG A 289 23.92 7.88 3.18
C ARG A 289 24.30 6.46 2.74
N GLN A 290 24.44 5.51 3.68
CA GLN A 290 24.69 4.11 3.38
C GLN A 290 23.39 3.31 3.22
N LEU A 291 22.23 3.95 3.45
CA LEU A 291 20.92 3.37 3.21
C LEU A 291 20.46 3.68 1.79
N VAL A 292 19.79 2.71 1.18
CA VAL A 292 19.11 2.84 -0.12
C VAL A 292 18.06 3.96 -0.07
N TYR A 293 17.35 4.02 1.05
CA TYR A 293 16.42 5.10 1.35
C TYR A 293 17.03 5.95 2.46
N ARG A 294 17.21 7.25 2.23
CA ARG A 294 17.63 8.19 3.30
C ARG A 294 16.46 8.42 4.25
N VAL A 295 16.36 7.56 5.27
CA VAL A 295 15.24 7.54 6.22
C VAL A 295 15.69 7.59 7.68
N HIS A 296 14.90 8.27 8.49
CA HIS A 296 15.04 8.37 9.93
C HIS A 296 14.44 7.15 10.65
N PRO A 297 14.93 6.81 11.85
CA PRO A 297 14.36 5.75 12.66
C PRO A 297 12.92 6.06 13.07
N LEU A 298 12.05 5.06 12.95
CA LEU A 298 10.69 5.13 13.47
C LEU A 298 10.73 5.10 15.01
N PRO A 299 9.95 5.95 15.69
CA PRO A 299 9.79 5.87 17.14
C PRO A 299 9.26 4.50 17.58
N ASN A 300 9.73 3.99 18.73
CA ASN A 300 9.42 2.64 19.22
C ASN A 300 7.91 2.32 19.29
N SER A 301 7.09 3.29 19.68
CA SER A 301 5.64 3.12 19.73
C SER A 301 4.98 2.96 18.35
N MET A 302 5.61 3.46 17.28
CA MET A 302 5.13 3.25 15.91
C MET A 302 5.57 1.90 15.36
N VAL A 303 6.73 1.38 15.79
CA VAL A 303 7.29 0.11 15.30
C VAL A 303 6.31 -1.06 15.48
N SER A 304 5.57 -1.10 16.59
CA SER A 304 4.55 -2.13 16.84
C SER A 304 3.34 -2.03 15.92
N LEU A 305 3.09 -0.84 15.35
CA LEU A 305 1.96 -0.53 14.49
C LEU A 305 2.29 -0.76 13.01
N VAL A 306 3.58 -0.81 12.66
CA VAL A 306 4.04 -0.98 11.28
C VAL A 306 3.50 -2.28 10.69
N TRP A 307 2.91 -2.13 9.51
CA TRP A 307 2.44 -3.22 8.70
C TRP A 307 3.25 -3.27 7.40
N ASP A 308 3.90 -4.41 7.16
CA ASP A 308 4.64 -4.68 5.94
C ASP A 308 3.68 -4.90 4.75
N PHE A 309 3.68 -3.94 3.82
CA PHE A 309 2.92 -3.96 2.58
C PHE A 309 3.57 -4.83 1.50
N GLY A 310 4.81 -5.29 1.73
CA GLY A 310 5.53 -6.21 0.87
C GLY A 310 6.10 -5.57 -0.41
N GLN A 311 6.44 -6.47 -1.34
CA GLN A 311 6.84 -6.17 -2.71
C GLN A 311 5.83 -6.84 -3.63
N LEU A 312 5.57 -6.27 -4.80
CA LEU A 312 4.66 -6.91 -5.75
C LEU A 312 5.27 -8.23 -6.24
N ASP A 313 4.47 -9.30 -6.15
CA ASP A 313 4.76 -10.56 -6.81
C ASP A 313 4.71 -10.40 -8.34
N SER A 314 5.27 -11.36 -9.06
CA SER A 314 5.42 -11.28 -10.53
C SER A 314 4.08 -11.23 -11.26
N ASP A 315 3.04 -11.89 -10.75
CA ASP A 315 1.75 -11.97 -11.43
C ASP A 315 0.98 -10.65 -11.23
N THR A 316 1.03 -10.11 -10.03
CA THR A 316 0.46 -8.79 -9.71
C THR A 316 1.19 -7.68 -10.47
N GLU A 317 2.52 -7.74 -10.58
CA GLU A 317 3.30 -6.78 -11.36
C GLU A 317 2.95 -6.83 -12.86
N GLU A 318 2.78 -8.02 -13.43
CA GLU A 318 2.31 -8.18 -14.81
C GLU A 318 0.91 -7.60 -14.99
N ALA A 319 -0.03 -7.90 -14.08
CA ALA A 319 -1.40 -7.37 -14.16
C ALA A 319 -1.42 -5.84 -14.16
N TYR A 320 -0.63 -5.20 -13.29
CA TYR A 320 -0.45 -3.75 -13.31
C TYR A 320 0.20 -3.24 -14.59
N THR A 321 1.22 -3.95 -15.10
CA THR A 321 1.88 -3.58 -16.35
C THR A 321 0.89 -3.60 -17.51
N ARG A 322 0.07 -4.64 -17.62
CA ARG A 322 -1.04 -4.73 -18.59
C ARG A 322 -1.97 -3.53 -18.48
N GLN A 323 -2.42 -3.21 -17.27
CA GLN A 323 -3.33 -2.10 -17.02
C GLN A 323 -2.74 -0.73 -17.39
N ILE A 324 -1.47 -0.48 -17.04
CA ILE A 324 -0.78 0.76 -17.43
C ILE A 324 -0.67 0.82 -18.96
N THR A 325 -0.26 -0.26 -19.63
CA THR A 325 -0.18 -0.32 -21.09
C THR A 325 -1.55 -0.09 -21.74
N SER A 326 -2.62 -0.72 -21.25
CA SER A 326 -3.98 -0.54 -21.77
C SER A 326 -4.43 0.91 -21.68
N ARG A 327 -4.07 1.63 -20.60
CA ARG A 327 -4.33 3.07 -20.50
C ARG A 327 -3.65 3.85 -21.61
N TYR A 328 -2.38 3.58 -21.90
CA TYR A 328 -1.67 4.25 -23.00
C TYR A 328 -2.30 3.94 -24.37
N VAL A 329 -2.75 2.71 -24.59
CA VAL A 329 -3.49 2.33 -25.80
C VAL A 329 -4.82 3.09 -25.90
N ASN A 330 -5.62 3.08 -24.84
CA ASN A 330 -6.93 3.76 -24.81
C ASN A 330 -6.83 5.28 -24.96
N GLU A 331 -5.74 5.88 -24.48
CA GLU A 331 -5.44 7.31 -24.67
C GLU A 331 -4.89 7.64 -26.08
N GLY A 332 -4.79 6.66 -26.98
CA GLY A 332 -4.23 6.82 -28.33
C GLY A 332 -2.73 7.13 -28.32
N LYS A 333 -2.03 6.85 -27.23
CA LYS A 333 -0.58 7.08 -27.08
C LYS A 333 0.26 5.94 -27.65
N LEU A 334 -0.34 4.77 -27.83
CA LEU A 334 0.24 3.55 -28.39
C LEU A 334 -0.79 2.87 -29.32
N PRO A 335 -0.35 2.03 -30.29
CA PRO A 335 -1.24 1.29 -31.16
C PRO A 335 -2.18 0.35 -30.39
N GLY A 336 -3.42 0.24 -30.85
CA GLY A 336 -4.42 -0.72 -30.35
C GLY A 336 -4.27 -2.14 -30.91
N ASP A 337 -3.11 -2.48 -31.46
CA ASP A 337 -2.83 -3.81 -31.97
C ASP A 337 -2.54 -4.80 -30.83
N ASN A 338 -3.21 -5.95 -30.86
CA ASN A 338 -3.13 -6.94 -29.77
C ASN A 338 -1.74 -7.60 -29.69
N LEU A 339 -1.09 -7.84 -30.84
CA LEU A 339 0.25 -8.42 -30.85
C LEU A 339 1.26 -7.43 -30.24
N PHE A 340 1.18 -6.16 -30.63
CA PHE A 340 2.00 -5.10 -30.05
C PHE A 340 1.78 -4.97 -28.53
N PHE A 341 0.52 -5.00 -28.08
CA PHE A 341 0.19 -4.95 -26.66
C PHE A 341 0.86 -6.10 -25.88
N GLU A 342 0.70 -7.34 -26.33
CA GLU A 342 1.30 -8.51 -25.67
C GLU A 342 2.83 -8.47 -25.70
N LEU A 343 3.44 -8.04 -26.82
CA LEU A 343 4.89 -7.89 -26.94
C LEU A 343 5.45 -6.85 -25.96
N ILE A 344 4.83 -5.67 -25.86
CA ILE A 344 5.26 -4.64 -24.92
C ILE A 344 5.16 -5.13 -23.47
N VAL A 345 4.04 -5.74 -23.11
CA VAL A 345 3.84 -6.26 -21.75
C VAL A 345 4.90 -7.32 -21.43
N CYS A 346 5.15 -8.25 -22.36
CA CYS A 346 6.17 -9.28 -22.19
C CYS A 346 7.58 -8.69 -22.01
N VAL A 347 7.98 -7.75 -22.88
CA VAL A 347 9.29 -7.08 -22.78
C VAL A 347 9.44 -6.34 -21.47
N LEU A 348 8.42 -5.60 -21.02
CA LEU A 348 8.46 -4.88 -19.75
C LEU A 348 8.55 -5.84 -18.56
N LYS A 349 7.79 -6.95 -18.57
CA LYS A 349 7.86 -7.99 -17.55
C LYS A 349 9.26 -8.60 -17.47
N GLU A 350 9.81 -9.06 -18.59
CA GLU A 350 11.15 -9.66 -18.63
C GLU A 350 12.24 -8.66 -18.23
N SER A 351 12.08 -7.38 -18.59
CA SER A 351 12.98 -6.31 -18.15
C SER A 351 12.97 -6.16 -16.63
N GLN A 352 11.79 -6.12 -15.99
CA GLN A 352 11.67 -6.05 -14.53
C GLN A 352 12.31 -7.28 -13.86
N VAL A 353 12.05 -8.49 -14.38
CA VAL A 353 12.63 -9.74 -13.87
C VAL A 353 14.15 -9.73 -13.97
N TYR A 354 14.69 -9.27 -15.10
CA TYR A 354 16.13 -9.13 -15.29
C TYR A 354 16.75 -8.15 -14.28
N MET A 355 16.11 -7.00 -14.09
CA MET A 355 16.59 -5.95 -13.17
C MET A 355 16.57 -6.43 -11.71
N ARG A 356 15.54 -7.18 -11.30
CA ARG A 356 15.47 -7.80 -9.96
C ARG A 356 16.58 -8.82 -9.67
N LYS A 357 17.22 -9.40 -10.69
CA LYS A 357 18.35 -10.34 -10.56
C LYS A 357 19.70 -9.64 -10.37
N GLN A 358 19.77 -8.32 -10.55
CA GLN A 358 21.02 -7.58 -10.37
C GLN A 358 21.37 -7.45 -8.88
N GLU A 359 22.66 -7.34 -8.57
CA GLU A 359 23.15 -7.21 -7.19
C GLU A 359 23.25 -5.75 -6.70
N ASP A 360 22.92 -4.80 -7.57
CA ASP A 360 23.01 -3.37 -7.32
C ASP A 360 21.63 -2.72 -7.20
N GLU A 361 21.59 -1.38 -7.30
CA GLU A 361 20.36 -0.60 -7.18
C GLU A 361 19.33 -0.90 -8.27
N CYS A 362 19.73 -1.54 -9.38
CA CYS A 362 18.79 -1.98 -10.41
C CYS A 362 17.80 -3.01 -9.88
N SER A 363 18.10 -3.69 -8.76
CA SER A 363 17.15 -4.60 -8.11
C SER A 363 15.90 -3.91 -7.53
N PHE A 364 15.89 -2.57 -7.43
CA PHE A 364 14.80 -1.77 -6.87
C PHE A 364 13.75 -1.29 -7.88
N VAL A 365 13.74 -1.85 -9.08
CA VAL A 365 12.76 -1.47 -10.10
C VAL A 365 11.33 -1.58 -9.60
N SER A 366 10.48 -0.69 -10.11
CA SER A 366 9.09 -0.56 -9.69
C SER A 366 8.17 -0.25 -10.86
N LEU A 367 6.85 -0.25 -10.62
CA LEU A 367 5.86 0.17 -11.62
C LEU A 367 6.05 1.63 -12.10
N ARG A 368 6.80 2.47 -11.37
CA ARG A 368 7.17 3.81 -11.86
C ARG A 368 8.12 3.74 -13.06
N ASP A 369 8.99 2.74 -13.08
CA ASP A 369 9.95 2.53 -14.18
C ASP A 369 9.23 1.97 -15.41
N VAL A 370 8.24 1.10 -15.22
CA VAL A 370 7.32 0.65 -16.27
C VAL A 370 6.57 1.83 -16.90
N GLU A 371 5.98 2.71 -16.08
CA GLU A 371 5.28 3.91 -16.57
C GLU A 371 6.22 4.87 -17.32
N ARG A 372 7.46 5.02 -16.84
CA ARG A 372 8.49 5.82 -17.51
C ARG A 372 8.93 5.21 -18.84
N ALA A 373 9.10 3.88 -18.90
CA ALA A 373 9.43 3.18 -20.13
C ALA A 373 8.31 3.37 -21.18
N LEU A 374 7.05 3.18 -20.80
CA LEU A 374 5.89 3.41 -21.68
C LEU A 374 5.78 4.87 -22.13
N LEU A 375 6.11 5.85 -21.29
CA LEU A 375 6.19 7.25 -21.68
C LEU A 375 7.21 7.47 -22.80
N VAL A 376 8.41 6.89 -22.65
CA VAL A 376 9.48 6.97 -23.66
C VAL A 376 9.06 6.23 -24.94
N THR A 377 8.52 5.02 -24.84
CA THR A 377 8.01 4.26 -26.00
C THR A 377 6.93 5.03 -26.75
N SER A 378 5.99 5.65 -26.04
CA SER A 378 4.96 6.49 -26.67
C SER A 378 5.56 7.70 -27.39
N TRP A 379 6.59 8.32 -26.81
CA TRP A 379 7.29 9.43 -27.46
C TRP A 379 7.94 8.99 -28.77
N PHE A 380 8.67 7.86 -28.76
CA PHE A 380 9.29 7.30 -29.97
C PHE A 380 8.24 6.92 -31.02
N TYR A 381 7.14 6.28 -30.59
CA TYR A 381 6.05 5.91 -31.48
C TYR A 381 5.46 7.12 -32.21
N LYS A 382 5.21 8.23 -31.50
CA LYS A 382 4.72 9.49 -32.09
C LYS A 382 5.70 10.17 -33.05
N LYS A 383 6.97 9.77 -33.02
CA LYS A 383 8.04 10.33 -33.85
C LYS A 383 8.56 9.32 -34.88
N MET A 384 7.91 8.15 -34.98
CA MET A 384 8.38 7.04 -35.80
C MET A 384 8.55 7.44 -37.27
N ASP A 385 7.60 8.18 -37.85
CA ASP A 385 7.68 8.67 -39.23
C ASP A 385 8.90 9.56 -39.47
N LEU A 386 9.26 10.41 -38.49
CA LEU A 386 10.43 11.29 -38.60
C LEU A 386 11.74 10.50 -38.51
N ILE A 387 11.76 9.45 -37.70
CA ILE A 387 12.94 8.59 -37.50
C ILE A 387 13.17 7.74 -38.76
N ILE A 388 12.11 7.14 -39.30
CA ILE A 388 12.18 6.29 -40.49
C ILE A 388 12.55 7.11 -41.74
N ASN A 389 11.95 8.30 -41.91
CA ASN A 389 12.28 9.18 -43.04
C ASN A 389 13.70 9.76 -42.96
N PHE A 390 14.34 9.82 -41.78
CA PHE A 390 15.74 10.22 -41.67
C PHE A 390 16.68 9.10 -42.11
N THR A 391 16.37 7.84 -41.80
CA THR A 391 17.17 6.69 -42.22
C THR A 391 17.11 6.42 -43.72
N ASP A 392 16.02 6.77 -44.39
CA ASP A 392 15.88 6.58 -45.85
C ASP A 392 16.53 7.69 -46.69
N ASN A 393 16.87 8.84 -46.09
CA ASN A 393 17.52 9.96 -46.79
C ASN A 393 19.05 10.00 -46.65
N GLU A 394 19.65 9.05 -45.92
CA GLU A 394 21.11 8.91 -45.74
C GLU A 394 21.70 7.63 -46.38
N VAL A 395 20.96 6.95 -47.28
CA VAL A 395 21.46 5.78 -48.04
C VAL A 395 21.64 6.10 -49.52
#